data_AF-A0AAV0N8P1-F1
#
_entry.id   AF-A0AAV0N8P1-F1
#
_cell.length_a   1.000
_cell.length_b   1.000
_cell.length_c   1.000
_cell.angle_alpha   90.00
_cell.angle_beta   90.00
_cell.angle_gamma   90.00
#
_symmetry.space_group_name_H-M   'P 1'
#
loop_
_entity.id
_entity.type
_entity.pdbx_description
1 polymer ?
#
loop_
_entity_poly.entity_id
_entity_poly.type
_entity_poly.pdbx_seq_one_letter_code
_entity_poly.pdbx_strand_id
1 'polypeptide(L)'
;MGAKNSREGSWRSDSSSAAASSWDYVQQPYYGQPYGQDGYGYGYPPPQQPPTQPNYPPPAQVGGGDRRRLDRKYSIIADDYKSLDQVTEALARAGLESSNLIVGIDFTKSNEWTGAKSYNRKSLHHIGDTLNPYEQAISIIGKTLAAFDEDNLIPCYGFGDATTHDQDVFSFYQDERFCNGFEEVLSRYREIVPSLRLAGPTSFAPVIEKAMTIVEESGGQYHVLLIIADGQVTRSVDTEHGRLSPQEQKTVDAIVQASKLPLSIVLVGVGDGPWDTMKEFDDNIPAREFDNFQFVNFTEIMLKNVDQSRKETQFALSALMEIPPQYKATMELGLLG
;
A
#
# COMPACT_ATOMS: atom_id res chain seq x y z
N MET A 1 19.31 75.28 4.78
CA MET A 1 19.09 74.17 5.74
C MET A 1 19.56 72.91 5.04
N GLY A 2 20.50 72.09 5.45
CA GLY A 2 21.32 71.93 6.65
C GLY A 2 21.90 70.53 6.50
N ALA A 3 23.19 70.41 6.18
CA ALA A 3 23.88 69.14 6.01
C ALA A 3 24.02 68.41 7.36
N LYS A 4 24.06 67.07 7.35
CA LYS A 4 25.01 66.26 8.16
C LYS A 4 25.02 64.79 7.77
N ASN A 5 26.25 64.34 7.57
CA ASN A 5 26.79 63.01 7.34
C ASN A 5 26.97 62.27 8.69
N SER A 6 26.94 60.93 8.75
CA SER A 6 27.59 60.02 9.75
C SER A 6 27.10 58.57 9.54
N ARG A 7 27.89 57.65 8.96
CA ARG A 7 28.92 56.74 9.53
C ARG A 7 28.40 55.35 9.99
N GLU A 8 28.87 54.36 9.22
CA GLU A 8 29.33 52.99 9.52
C GLU A 8 29.11 52.34 10.89
N GLY A 9 28.81 51.03 10.83
CA GLY A 9 28.96 50.06 11.92
C GLY A 9 28.96 48.62 11.39
N SER A 10 30.04 48.25 10.68
CA SER A 10 30.39 46.86 10.34
C SER A 10 30.95 46.16 11.58
N TRP A 11 30.42 44.98 11.91
CA TRP A 11 31.13 44.01 12.76
C TRP A 11 31.12 42.66 12.06
N ARG A 12 32.25 42.37 11.41
CA ARG A 12 32.75 41.02 11.17
C ARG A 12 33.47 40.55 12.44
N SER A 13 33.29 39.30 12.82
CA SER A 13 34.33 38.55 13.55
C SER A 13 34.50 37.18 12.94
N ASP A 14 35.74 36.89 12.59
CA ASP A 14 36.25 35.73 11.90
C ASP A 14 36.42 34.50 12.81
N SER A 15 36.30 33.35 12.14
CA SER A 15 37.16 32.15 12.18
C SER A 15 37.40 31.32 13.45
N SER A 16 37.17 30.02 13.22
CA SER A 16 38.06 28.88 13.48
C SER A 16 38.06 28.21 14.86
N SER A 17 37.68 26.93 14.86
CA SER A 17 38.59 25.85 15.26
C SER A 17 38.03 24.50 14.82
N ALA A 18 38.69 23.89 13.84
CA ALA A 18 38.56 22.48 13.51
C ALA A 18 39.16 21.64 14.64
N ALA A 19 38.51 20.54 14.99
CA ALA A 19 39.11 19.47 15.78
C ALA A 19 38.79 18.15 15.08
N ALA A 20 39.71 17.73 14.20
CA ALA A 20 39.79 16.37 13.70
C ALA A 20 40.37 15.48 14.80
N SER A 21 39.66 14.42 15.16
CA SER A 21 40.20 13.34 16.00
C SER A 21 40.43 12.12 15.12
N SER A 22 41.71 11.90 14.84
CA SER A 22 42.28 10.73 14.19
C SER A 22 42.19 9.51 15.11
N TRP A 23 41.53 8.44 14.65
CA TRP A 23 41.64 7.12 15.24
C TRP A 23 42.56 6.27 14.36
N ASP A 24 43.81 6.11 14.80
CA ASP A 24 44.78 5.16 14.26
C ASP A 24 44.33 3.73 14.54
N TYR A 25 43.99 2.98 13.49
CA TYR A 25 43.84 1.52 13.55
C TYR A 25 45.14 0.86 13.12
N VAL A 26 45.87 0.31 14.09
CA VAL A 26 47.05 -0.53 13.88
C VAL A 26 46.59 -1.93 13.42
N GLN A 27 46.95 -2.32 12.19
CA GLN A 27 46.84 -3.70 11.71
C GLN A 27 48.00 -4.55 12.27
N GLN A 28 47.69 -5.70 12.88
CA GLN A 28 48.65 -6.79 13.08
C GLN A 28 48.25 -8.02 12.26
N PRO A 29 49.18 -8.67 11.54
CA PRO A 29 48.91 -9.88 10.78
C PRO A 29 49.24 -11.13 11.61
N TYR A 30 48.34 -12.13 11.65
CA TYR A 30 48.68 -13.45 12.18
C TYR A 30 48.97 -14.44 11.05
N TYR A 31 50.19 -14.98 11.13
CA TYR A 31 50.77 -16.04 10.32
C TYR A 31 50.09 -17.39 10.55
N GLY A 32 50.03 -18.22 9.50
CA GLY A 32 49.71 -19.66 9.59
C GLY A 32 50.94 -20.56 9.65
N GLN A 33 50.68 -21.88 9.79
CA GLN A 33 51.51 -23.11 9.60
C GLN A 33 51.59 -24.03 10.86
N PRO A 34 51.94 -25.34 10.79
CA PRO A 34 51.01 -26.45 10.46
C PRO A 34 51.28 -27.80 11.22
N TYR A 35 50.53 -28.85 10.84
CA TYR A 35 50.77 -30.32 10.95
C TYR A 35 50.88 -31.04 12.31
N GLY A 36 50.14 -32.15 12.41
CA GLY A 36 50.34 -33.24 13.38
C GLY A 36 49.40 -34.42 13.08
N GLN A 37 49.94 -35.44 12.41
CA GLN A 37 49.30 -36.69 11.98
C GLN A 37 49.59 -37.76 13.05
N ASP A 38 48.56 -38.47 13.53
CA ASP A 38 48.73 -39.78 14.16
C ASP A 38 47.49 -40.65 13.90
N GLY A 39 47.72 -41.78 13.24
CA GLY A 39 46.72 -42.78 12.92
C GLY A 39 46.83 -43.98 13.84
N TYR A 40 45.68 -44.50 14.29
CA TYR A 40 45.54 -45.88 14.73
C TYR A 40 44.21 -46.43 14.19
N GLY A 41 44.33 -47.43 13.33
CA GLY A 41 43.20 -48.15 12.75
C GLY A 41 42.63 -49.19 13.73
N TYR A 42 41.31 -49.24 13.82
CA TYR A 42 40.56 -50.40 14.27
C TYR A 42 39.46 -50.69 13.24
N GLY A 43 39.39 -51.96 12.82
CA GLY A 43 38.52 -52.43 11.74
C GLY A 43 37.03 -52.35 12.06
N TYR A 44 36.24 -52.02 11.04
CA TYR A 44 34.77 -52.03 11.07
C TYR A 44 34.21 -53.46 10.90
N PRO A 45 33.22 -53.88 11.70
CA PRO A 45 32.33 -54.98 11.35
C PRO A 45 31.23 -54.51 10.38
N PRO A 46 30.59 -55.42 9.60
CA PRO A 46 29.64 -55.05 8.56
C PRO A 46 28.32 -54.50 9.14
N PRO A 47 27.59 -53.63 8.41
CA PRO A 47 26.36 -53.02 8.91
C PRO A 47 25.21 -54.04 9.00
N GLN A 48 24.58 -54.13 10.17
CA GLN A 48 23.30 -54.79 10.36
C GLN A 48 22.17 -53.91 9.80
N GLN A 49 21.25 -54.52 9.04
CA GLN A 49 20.05 -53.86 8.51
C GLN A 49 19.09 -53.47 9.65
N PRO A 50 18.46 -52.27 9.61
CA PRO A 50 17.44 -51.90 10.58
C PRO A 50 16.11 -52.64 10.31
N PRO A 51 15.30 -52.93 11.34
CA PRO A 51 14.03 -53.62 11.19
C PRO A 51 12.99 -52.73 10.52
N THR A 52 12.21 -53.34 9.63
CA THR A 52 11.10 -52.72 8.88
C THR A 52 10.00 -52.20 9.81
N GLN A 53 9.65 -50.92 9.70
CA GLN A 53 8.48 -50.34 10.36
C GLN A 53 7.16 -50.83 9.73
N PRO A 54 6.07 -50.99 10.51
CA PRO A 54 4.76 -51.33 9.96
C PRO A 54 4.20 -50.18 9.11
N ASN A 55 3.76 -50.54 7.90
CA ASN A 55 3.19 -49.63 6.92
C ASN A 55 1.79 -49.17 7.36
N TYR A 56 1.68 -47.99 7.96
CA TYR A 56 0.39 -47.32 8.13
C TYR A 56 -0.04 -46.72 6.78
N PRO A 57 -1.28 -46.94 6.32
CA PRO A 57 -1.77 -46.28 5.12
C PRO A 57 -1.78 -44.75 5.36
N PRO A 58 -1.40 -43.94 4.36
CA PRO A 58 -1.46 -42.49 4.48
C PRO A 58 -2.92 -42.06 4.71
N PRO A 59 -3.15 -40.97 5.47
CA PRO A 59 -4.48 -40.37 5.53
C PRO A 59 -4.94 -40.08 4.09
N ALA A 60 -6.18 -40.41 3.78
CA ALA A 60 -6.78 -40.13 2.48
C ALA A 60 -6.58 -38.64 2.13
N GLN A 61 -5.89 -38.39 1.01
CA GLN A 61 -5.83 -37.06 0.39
C GLN A 61 -7.24 -36.71 -0.09
N VAL A 62 -7.98 -35.98 0.73
CA VAL A 62 -9.21 -35.32 0.31
C VAL A 62 -8.85 -33.84 0.08
N GLY A 63 -8.93 -33.38 -1.18
CA GLY A 63 -9.11 -31.96 -1.50
C GLY A 63 -7.90 -31.09 -1.91
N GLY A 64 -6.69 -31.63 -2.13
CA GLY A 64 -5.52 -30.80 -2.46
C GLY A 64 -5.39 -30.33 -3.93
N GLY A 65 -6.14 -30.94 -4.85
CA GLY A 65 -6.04 -30.67 -6.30
C GLY A 65 -6.78 -29.41 -6.74
N ASP A 66 -7.98 -29.17 -6.19
CA ASP A 66 -8.80 -28.01 -6.55
C ASP A 66 -8.26 -26.72 -5.95
N ARG A 67 -7.79 -26.74 -4.69
CA ARG A 67 -7.18 -25.56 -4.05
C ARG A 67 -5.95 -25.07 -4.83
N ARG A 68 -5.01 -25.96 -5.16
CA ARG A 68 -3.83 -25.61 -6.00
C ARG A 68 -4.19 -25.10 -7.40
N ARG A 69 -5.34 -25.48 -7.93
CA ARG A 69 -5.84 -25.02 -9.23
C ARG A 69 -6.46 -23.63 -9.12
N LEU A 70 -7.17 -23.34 -8.04
CA LEU A 70 -7.70 -22.02 -7.70
C LEU A 70 -6.57 -21.04 -7.40
N ASP A 71 -5.57 -21.45 -6.61
CA ASP A 71 -4.38 -20.64 -6.30
C ASP A 71 -3.67 -20.16 -7.58
N ARG A 72 -3.56 -21.04 -8.60
CA ARG A 72 -3.00 -20.65 -9.92
C ARG A 72 -3.91 -19.72 -10.71
N LYS A 73 -5.22 -19.94 -10.65
CA LYS A 73 -6.23 -19.19 -11.43
C LYS A 73 -6.28 -17.72 -11.01
N TYR A 74 -6.10 -17.43 -9.73
CA TYR A 74 -6.21 -16.09 -9.16
C TYR A 74 -4.89 -15.52 -8.66
N SER A 75 -3.76 -16.05 -9.13
CA SER A 75 -2.42 -15.57 -8.73
C SER A 75 -2.07 -14.19 -9.28
N ILE A 76 -2.49 -13.93 -10.52
CA ILE A 76 -2.37 -12.65 -11.24
C ILE A 76 -3.64 -12.48 -12.06
N ILE A 77 -4.31 -11.34 -11.93
CA ILE A 77 -5.49 -10.99 -12.72
C ILE A 77 -5.05 -10.09 -13.88
N ALA A 78 -5.62 -10.31 -15.07
CA ALA A 78 -5.27 -9.55 -16.27
C ALA A 78 -6.32 -8.47 -16.59
N ASP A 79 -5.87 -7.41 -17.28
CA ASP A 79 -6.73 -6.34 -17.79
C ASP A 79 -7.66 -6.81 -18.93
N ASP A 80 -8.81 -7.37 -18.58
CA ASP A 80 -9.72 -8.00 -19.55
C ASP A 80 -10.87 -7.09 -20.06
N TYR A 81 -11.13 -5.93 -19.44
CA TYR A 81 -12.27 -5.06 -19.75
C TYR A 81 -11.90 -3.82 -20.58
N LYS A 82 -12.79 -3.39 -21.47
CA LYS A 82 -12.56 -2.23 -22.38
C LYS A 82 -13.49 -1.05 -22.13
N SER A 83 -14.51 -1.20 -21.29
CA SER A 83 -15.45 -0.13 -20.93
C SER A 83 -16.04 -0.36 -19.54
N LEU A 84 -16.55 0.72 -18.92
CA LEU A 84 -17.27 0.63 -17.64
C LEU A 84 -18.48 -0.28 -17.73
N ASP A 85 -19.25 -0.21 -18.82
CA ASP A 85 -20.42 -1.08 -19.02
C ASP A 85 -20.04 -2.57 -18.96
N GLN A 86 -18.90 -2.95 -19.54
CA GLN A 86 -18.43 -4.34 -19.47
C GLN A 86 -18.06 -4.76 -18.04
N VAL A 87 -17.49 -3.85 -17.25
CA VAL A 87 -17.17 -4.10 -15.84
C VAL A 87 -18.45 -4.20 -15.02
N THR A 88 -19.36 -3.23 -15.15
CA THR A 88 -20.68 -3.24 -14.49
C THR A 88 -21.45 -4.51 -14.81
N GLU A 89 -21.51 -4.91 -16.08
CA GLU A 89 -22.13 -6.18 -16.49
C GLU A 89 -21.39 -7.40 -15.92
N ALA A 90 -20.06 -7.36 -15.81
CA ALA A 90 -19.30 -8.45 -15.22
C ALA A 90 -19.52 -8.58 -13.72
N LEU A 91 -19.62 -7.45 -12.99
CA LEU A 91 -19.98 -7.40 -11.57
C LEU A 91 -21.41 -7.93 -11.36
N ALA A 92 -22.37 -7.43 -12.14
CA ALA A 92 -23.76 -7.90 -12.09
C ALA A 92 -23.87 -9.40 -12.42
N ARG A 93 -23.16 -9.89 -13.46
CA ARG A 93 -23.11 -11.32 -13.80
C ARG A 93 -22.40 -12.17 -12.75
N ALA A 94 -21.45 -11.60 -12.00
CA ALA A 94 -20.79 -12.29 -10.91
C ALA A 94 -21.71 -12.42 -9.68
N GLY A 95 -22.83 -11.70 -9.64
CA GLY A 95 -23.73 -11.66 -8.50
C GLY A 95 -23.37 -10.59 -7.48
N LEU A 96 -22.48 -9.65 -7.81
CA LEU A 96 -22.25 -8.47 -6.99
C LEU A 96 -23.40 -7.50 -7.19
N GLU A 97 -24.47 -7.70 -6.40
CA GLU A 97 -25.64 -6.83 -6.37
C GLU A 97 -25.38 -5.55 -5.56
N SER A 98 -24.48 -5.64 -4.58
CA SER A 98 -24.01 -4.54 -3.73
C SER A 98 -22.59 -4.81 -3.24
N SER A 99 -21.81 -3.75 -3.01
CA SER A 99 -20.50 -3.79 -2.34
C SER A 99 -20.45 -2.68 -1.29
N ASN A 100 -19.56 -2.81 -0.32
CA ASN A 100 -19.31 -1.74 0.65
C ASN A 100 -17.96 -1.10 0.38
N LEU A 101 -17.91 0.23 0.31
CA LEU A 101 -16.68 0.97 0.06
C LEU A 101 -16.05 1.48 1.34
N ILE A 102 -14.73 1.32 1.49
CA ILE A 102 -13.94 1.91 2.57
C ILE A 102 -12.92 2.86 1.93
N VAL A 103 -12.70 4.04 2.50
CA VAL A 103 -11.72 5.01 1.98
C VAL A 103 -10.61 5.25 3.00
N GLY A 104 -9.38 5.08 2.56
CA GLY A 104 -8.15 5.43 3.28
C GLY A 104 -7.41 6.55 2.57
N ILE A 105 -7.08 7.64 3.28
CA ILE A 105 -6.34 8.78 2.72
C ILE A 105 -5.02 8.96 3.46
N ASP A 106 -3.94 8.95 2.67
CA ASP A 106 -2.59 9.23 3.11
C ASP A 106 -2.44 10.72 3.45
N PHE A 107 -2.01 11.02 4.68
CA PHE A 107 -1.68 12.37 5.18
C PHE A 107 -0.22 12.47 5.63
N THR A 108 0.67 11.70 5.00
CA THR A 108 2.11 11.77 5.24
C THR A 108 2.73 13.01 4.59
N LYS A 109 3.90 13.40 5.10
CA LYS A 109 4.61 14.61 4.73
C LYS A 109 5.18 14.57 3.32
N SER A 110 5.34 13.39 2.71
CA SER A 110 5.82 13.29 1.33
C SER A 110 4.95 14.07 0.34
N ASN A 111 3.66 14.18 0.64
CA ASN A 111 2.68 15.00 -0.08
C ASN A 111 3.05 16.48 -0.21
N GLU A 112 3.99 17.01 0.59
CA GLU A 112 4.50 18.38 0.43
C GLU A 112 5.37 18.55 -0.82
N TRP A 113 6.03 17.48 -1.28
CA TRP A 113 7.01 17.54 -2.37
C TRP A 113 6.71 16.62 -3.56
N THR A 114 5.86 15.60 -3.41
CA THR A 114 5.44 14.70 -4.50
C THR A 114 4.50 15.35 -5.53
N GLY A 115 4.16 16.63 -5.36
CA GLY A 115 3.49 17.47 -6.37
C GLY A 115 4.45 18.33 -7.20
N ALA A 116 5.77 18.10 -7.13
CA ALA A 116 6.78 18.93 -7.78
C ALA A 116 6.57 19.10 -9.29
N LYS A 117 6.25 18.01 -10.00
CA LYS A 117 6.05 17.98 -11.45
C LYS A 117 4.56 17.99 -11.80
N SER A 118 3.78 17.13 -11.16
CA SER A 118 2.36 16.90 -11.46
C SER A 118 1.43 17.98 -10.94
N TYR A 119 1.84 18.73 -9.91
CA TYR A 119 0.97 19.69 -9.23
C TYR A 119 1.66 21.04 -8.96
N ASN A 120 2.50 21.48 -9.91
CA ASN A 120 3.09 22.82 -9.93
C ASN A 120 3.87 23.19 -8.65
N ARG A 121 4.57 22.23 -8.04
CA ARG A 121 5.33 22.40 -6.78
C ARG A 121 4.45 22.79 -5.58
N LYS A 122 3.15 22.51 -5.66
CA LYS A 122 2.25 22.60 -4.51
C LYS A 122 2.20 21.25 -3.81
N SER A 123 1.86 21.28 -2.52
CA SER A 123 1.47 20.07 -1.82
C SER A 123 0.26 19.42 -2.50
N LEU A 124 0.24 18.09 -2.57
CA LEU A 124 -0.89 17.33 -3.08
C LEU A 124 -2.17 17.52 -2.23
N HIS A 125 -2.05 17.96 -0.98
CA HIS A 125 -3.17 18.35 -0.12
C HIS A 125 -3.50 19.85 -0.14
N HIS A 126 -2.88 20.65 -1.01
CA HIS A 126 -3.15 22.09 -1.03
C HIS A 126 -4.63 22.36 -1.32
N ILE A 127 -5.33 22.98 -0.36
CA ILE A 127 -6.73 23.40 -0.51
C ILE A 127 -6.75 24.78 -1.17
N GLY A 128 -7.40 24.85 -2.34
CA GLY A 128 -7.59 26.09 -3.08
C GLY A 128 -8.88 26.10 -3.92
N ASP A 129 -8.90 26.97 -4.94
CA ASP A 129 -10.03 27.12 -5.86
C ASP A 129 -10.16 25.95 -6.84
N THR A 130 -9.04 25.29 -7.14
CA THR A 130 -8.97 24.10 -8.01
C THR A 130 -8.79 22.85 -7.16
N LEU A 131 -9.49 21.77 -7.53
CA LEU A 131 -9.34 20.47 -6.88
C LEU A 131 -7.89 19.99 -6.95
N ASN A 132 -7.32 19.62 -5.81
CA ASN A 132 -6.04 18.91 -5.76
C ASN A 132 -6.19 17.43 -6.17
N PRO A 133 -5.10 16.69 -6.39
CA PRO A 133 -5.16 15.32 -6.89
C PRO A 133 -6.01 14.36 -6.03
N TYR A 134 -5.99 14.51 -4.70
CA TYR A 134 -6.86 13.72 -3.81
C TYR A 134 -8.32 14.07 -4.03
N GLU A 135 -8.67 15.36 -4.11
CA GLU A 135 -10.05 15.81 -4.36
C GLU A 135 -10.57 15.35 -5.72
N GLN A 136 -9.71 15.37 -6.75
CA GLN A 136 -10.05 14.86 -8.07
C GLN A 136 -10.31 13.34 -8.03
N ALA A 137 -9.44 12.58 -7.36
CA ALA A 137 -9.63 11.14 -7.19
C ALA A 137 -10.94 10.83 -6.46
N ILE A 138 -11.18 11.42 -5.28
CA ILE A 138 -12.41 11.26 -4.50
C ILE A 138 -13.64 11.59 -5.36
N SER A 139 -13.62 12.70 -6.10
CA SER A 139 -14.74 13.12 -6.94
C SER A 139 -15.02 12.15 -8.09
N ILE A 140 -13.99 11.66 -8.77
CA ILE A 140 -14.18 10.77 -9.92
C ILE A 140 -14.61 9.38 -9.44
N ILE A 141 -13.97 8.85 -8.38
CA ILE A 141 -14.36 7.59 -7.75
C ILE A 141 -15.83 7.66 -7.31
N GLY A 142 -16.24 8.75 -6.66
CA GLY A 142 -17.62 8.92 -6.21
C GLY A 142 -18.63 8.88 -7.36
N LYS A 143 -18.29 9.42 -8.53
CA LYS A 143 -19.18 9.33 -9.70
C LYS A 143 -19.27 7.92 -10.28
N THR A 144 -18.24 7.10 -10.10
CA THR A 144 -18.14 5.79 -10.78
C THR A 144 -18.46 4.61 -9.87
N LEU A 145 -18.08 4.68 -8.59
CA LEU A 145 -18.24 3.61 -7.61
C LEU A 145 -19.45 3.76 -6.71
N ALA A 146 -20.02 4.96 -6.55
CA ALA A 146 -21.19 5.14 -5.69
C ALA A 146 -22.42 4.35 -6.17
N ALA A 147 -22.47 3.97 -7.46
CA ALA A 147 -23.54 3.11 -7.98
C ALA A 147 -23.47 1.67 -7.47
N PHE A 148 -22.34 1.26 -6.90
CA PHE A 148 -22.11 -0.09 -6.37
C PHE A 148 -22.09 -0.15 -4.84
N ASP A 149 -22.23 0.99 -4.17
CA ASP A 149 -22.29 1.07 -2.71
C ASP A 149 -23.71 0.79 -2.21
N GLU A 150 -23.88 -0.13 -1.26
CA GLU A 150 -25.21 -0.62 -0.85
C GLU A 150 -26.07 0.43 -0.16
N ASP A 151 -25.46 1.14 0.79
CA ASP A 151 -26.15 2.02 1.74
C ASP A 151 -25.72 3.49 1.63
N ASN A 152 -24.75 3.79 0.75
CA ASN A 152 -24.13 5.09 0.59
C ASN A 152 -23.39 5.56 1.86
N LEU A 153 -23.05 4.64 2.78
CA LEU A 153 -22.30 4.92 3.99
C LEU A 153 -20.84 4.48 3.83
N ILE A 154 -19.94 5.44 3.82
CA ILE A 154 -18.53 5.23 3.49
C ILE A 154 -17.69 5.44 4.75
N PRO A 155 -17.18 4.37 5.38
CA PRO A 155 -16.12 4.46 6.38
C PRO A 155 -14.89 5.16 5.79
N CYS A 156 -14.51 6.30 6.37
CA CYS A 156 -13.41 7.13 5.87
C CYS A 156 -12.36 7.36 6.95
N TYR A 157 -11.11 7.03 6.62
CA TYR A 157 -9.98 7.08 7.53
C TYR A 157 -8.80 7.84 6.95
N GLY A 158 -8.09 8.57 7.80
CA GLY A 158 -6.79 9.16 7.50
C GLY A 158 -5.66 8.45 8.23
N PHE A 159 -4.46 8.45 7.67
CA PHE A 159 -3.26 7.87 8.29
C PHE A 159 -2.00 8.66 7.93
N GLY A 160 -0.92 8.53 8.70
CA GLY A 160 0.37 9.16 8.40
C GLY A 160 0.53 10.60 8.87
N ASP A 161 -0.49 11.18 9.50
CA ASP A 161 -0.38 12.48 10.16
C ASP A 161 0.36 12.35 11.50
N ALA A 162 0.62 13.47 12.15
CA ALA A 162 1.34 13.53 13.42
C ALA A 162 0.66 12.84 14.59
N THR A 163 -0.63 12.51 14.48
CA THR A 163 -1.35 11.78 15.52
C THR A 163 -1.26 10.26 15.32
N THR A 164 -1.14 9.81 14.06
CA THR A 164 -1.19 8.37 13.71
C THR A 164 0.17 7.76 13.32
N HIS A 165 1.07 8.55 12.73
CA HIS A 165 2.34 8.07 12.16
C HIS A 165 2.10 6.81 11.28
N ASP A 166 2.93 5.78 11.42
CA ASP A 166 2.80 4.49 10.71
C ASP A 166 2.12 3.39 11.56
N GLN A 167 1.44 3.75 12.65
CA GLN A 167 0.88 2.77 13.60
C GLN A 167 -0.65 2.72 13.62
N ASP A 168 -1.32 3.84 13.37
CA ASP A 168 -2.78 3.96 13.57
C ASP A 168 -3.47 4.61 12.36
N VAL A 169 -4.80 4.66 12.42
CA VAL A 169 -5.65 5.49 11.56
C VAL A 169 -6.55 6.37 12.42
N PHE A 170 -7.01 7.50 11.90
CA PHE A 170 -8.07 8.29 12.51
C PHE A 170 -9.33 8.27 11.64
N SER A 171 -10.51 8.18 12.25
CA SER A 171 -11.78 8.34 11.53
C SER A 171 -12.01 9.80 11.17
N PHE A 172 -12.61 10.05 10.00
CA PHE A 172 -12.98 11.40 9.57
C PHE A 172 -13.93 12.11 10.55
N TYR A 173 -14.76 11.36 11.27
CA TYR A 173 -15.64 11.86 12.32
C TYR A 173 -15.28 11.28 13.70
N GLN A 174 -15.34 12.13 14.73
CA GLN A 174 -14.93 11.78 16.10
C GLN A 174 -15.88 10.78 16.78
N ASP A 175 -17.15 10.76 16.38
CA ASP A 175 -18.16 9.79 16.82
C ASP A 175 -18.12 8.49 16.00
N GLU A 176 -17.08 8.32 15.17
CA GLU A 176 -16.87 7.18 14.28
C GLU A 176 -17.98 6.95 13.25
N ARG A 177 -18.86 7.94 13.03
CA ARG A 177 -19.88 7.84 11.99
C ARG A 177 -19.26 7.79 10.60
N PHE A 178 -19.91 7.06 9.71
CA PHE A 178 -19.53 7.00 8.30
C PHE A 178 -19.97 8.25 7.54
N CYS A 179 -19.28 8.55 6.44
CA CYS A 179 -19.67 9.61 5.52
C CYS A 179 -20.89 9.15 4.70
N ASN A 180 -21.88 10.02 4.53
CA ASN A 180 -23.01 9.80 3.63
C ASN A 180 -22.63 10.21 2.21
N GLY A 181 -22.09 9.25 1.45
CA GLY A 181 -21.64 9.39 0.08
C GLY A 181 -20.34 10.17 -0.09
N PHE A 182 -19.75 10.07 -1.29
CA PHE A 182 -18.48 10.72 -1.62
C PHE A 182 -18.52 12.25 -1.57
N GLU A 183 -19.71 12.84 -1.61
CA GLU A 183 -19.92 14.27 -1.44
C GLU A 183 -19.55 14.70 -0.01
N GLU A 184 -19.95 13.90 1.01
CA GLU A 184 -19.55 14.13 2.40
C GLU A 184 -18.08 13.76 2.63
N VAL A 185 -17.55 12.73 1.95
CA VAL A 185 -16.11 12.43 1.98
C VAL A 185 -15.29 13.64 1.52
N LEU A 186 -15.65 14.23 0.38
CA LEU A 186 -14.95 15.37 -0.20
C LEU A 186 -15.06 16.62 0.68
N SER A 187 -16.27 16.94 1.18
CA SER A 187 -16.46 18.09 2.05
C SER A 187 -15.67 17.94 3.35
N ARG A 188 -15.72 16.75 3.96
CA ARG A 188 -15.01 16.47 5.20
C ARG A 188 -13.50 16.45 5.03
N TYR A 189 -12.99 15.91 3.93
CA TYR A 189 -11.57 15.99 3.55
C TYR A 189 -11.09 17.45 3.53
N ARG A 190 -11.83 18.36 2.88
CA ARG A 190 -11.48 19.79 2.82
C ARG A 190 -11.51 20.47 4.19
N GLU A 191 -12.37 20.02 5.10
CA GLU A 191 -12.44 20.53 6.47
C GLU A 191 -11.26 20.09 7.34
N ILE A 192 -10.84 18.83 7.26
CA ILE A 192 -9.81 18.27 8.15
C ILE A 192 -8.40 18.67 7.71
N VAL A 193 -8.12 18.69 6.40
CA VAL A 193 -6.77 18.90 5.85
C VAL A 193 -6.04 20.11 6.45
N PRO A 194 -6.66 21.31 6.56
CA PRO A 194 -5.96 22.49 7.12
C PRO A 194 -5.57 22.36 8.60
N SER A 195 -6.19 21.42 9.34
CA SER A 195 -5.93 21.17 10.76
C SER A 195 -4.90 20.06 11.01
N LEU A 196 -4.57 19.26 10.00
CA LEU A 196 -3.65 18.16 10.11
C LEU A 196 -2.19 18.63 10.05
N ARG A 197 -1.33 17.96 10.82
CA ARG A 197 0.13 18.10 10.69
C ARG A 197 0.66 16.86 9.98
N LEU A 198 0.98 16.99 8.70
CA LEU A 198 1.52 15.89 7.90
C LEU A 198 2.82 15.36 8.51
N ALA A 199 2.97 14.04 8.60
CA ALA A 199 4.11 13.41 9.28
C ALA A 199 4.60 12.14 8.54
N GLY A 200 4.76 11.03 9.26
CA GLY A 200 5.28 9.76 8.76
C GLY A 200 5.83 8.94 9.93
N PRO A 201 6.44 7.77 9.70
CA PRO A 201 6.64 7.09 8.42
C PRO A 201 5.35 6.71 7.69
N THR A 202 5.47 6.21 6.46
CA THR A 202 4.36 5.78 5.61
C THR A 202 4.26 4.26 5.61
N SER A 203 3.13 3.71 6.06
CA SER A 203 2.77 2.29 6.01
C SER A 203 1.27 2.19 5.72
N PHE A 204 0.86 1.24 4.86
CA PHE A 204 -0.57 0.99 4.62
C PHE A 204 -1.15 -0.07 5.56
N ALA A 205 -0.31 -0.72 6.38
CA ALA A 205 -0.76 -1.73 7.32
C ALA A 205 -1.92 -1.26 8.22
N PRO A 206 -1.87 -0.06 8.86
CA PRO A 206 -2.95 0.35 9.76
C PRO A 206 -4.31 0.49 9.06
N VAL A 207 -4.33 1.00 7.83
CA VAL A 207 -5.59 1.20 7.09
C VAL A 207 -6.12 -0.11 6.50
N ILE A 208 -5.24 -1.02 6.08
CA ILE A 208 -5.62 -2.37 5.66
C ILE A 208 -6.17 -3.15 6.85
N GLU A 209 -5.50 -3.10 8.01
CA GLU A 209 -5.95 -3.73 9.25
C GLU A 209 -7.32 -3.20 9.69
N LYS A 210 -7.54 -1.88 9.62
CA LYS A 210 -8.86 -1.30 9.91
C LYS A 210 -9.93 -1.81 8.95
N ALA A 211 -9.63 -1.95 7.66
CA ALA A 211 -10.56 -2.52 6.70
C ALA A 211 -10.86 -4.00 6.97
N MET A 212 -9.87 -4.79 7.38
CA MET A 212 -10.09 -6.17 7.81
C MET A 212 -11.06 -6.24 9.00
N THR A 213 -10.90 -5.36 10.00
CA THR A 213 -11.83 -5.27 11.14
C THR A 213 -13.27 -4.97 10.68
N ILE A 214 -13.45 -4.02 9.76
CA ILE A 214 -14.80 -3.68 9.23
C ILE A 214 -15.43 -4.88 8.51
N VAL A 215 -14.65 -5.62 7.71
CA VAL A 215 -15.11 -6.83 7.03
C VAL A 215 -15.55 -7.89 8.03
N GLU A 216 -14.76 -8.12 9.08
CA GLU A 216 -15.10 -9.06 10.15
C GLU A 216 -16.37 -8.63 10.91
N GLU A 217 -16.50 -7.34 11.26
CA GLU A 217 -17.66 -6.77 11.96
C GLU A 217 -18.94 -6.80 11.12
N SER A 218 -18.82 -6.71 9.79
CA SER A 218 -19.94 -6.88 8.85
C SER A 218 -20.43 -8.33 8.72
N GLY A 219 -19.74 -9.28 9.34
CA GLY A 219 -20.01 -10.71 9.19
C GLY A 219 -19.48 -11.30 7.89
N GLY A 220 -18.41 -10.73 7.30
CA GLY A 220 -17.80 -11.24 6.07
C GLY A 220 -18.49 -10.76 4.79
N GLN A 221 -19.12 -9.58 4.81
CA GLN A 221 -19.59 -8.95 3.57
C GLN A 221 -18.41 -8.49 2.71
N TYR A 222 -18.61 -8.47 1.39
CA TYR A 222 -17.58 -8.05 0.46
C TYR A 222 -17.34 -6.53 0.53
N HIS A 223 -16.08 -6.14 0.69
CA HIS A 223 -15.66 -4.74 0.73
C HIS A 223 -14.57 -4.44 -0.29
N VAL A 224 -14.55 -3.18 -0.74
CA VAL A 224 -13.44 -2.62 -1.51
C VAL A 224 -12.81 -1.47 -0.71
N LEU A 225 -11.56 -1.65 -0.31
CA LEU A 225 -10.74 -0.60 0.30
C LEU A 225 -10.06 0.24 -0.79
N LEU A 226 -10.39 1.53 -0.84
CA LEU A 226 -9.78 2.53 -1.70
C LEU A 226 -8.73 3.30 -0.91
N ILE A 227 -7.45 3.07 -1.19
CA ILE A 227 -6.35 3.83 -0.61
C ILE A 227 -5.93 4.91 -1.61
N ILE A 228 -6.01 6.19 -1.25
CA ILE A 228 -5.47 7.29 -2.06
C ILE A 228 -4.16 7.73 -1.41
N ALA A 229 -3.06 7.61 -2.15
CA ALA A 229 -1.72 7.86 -1.60
C ALA A 229 -0.72 8.34 -2.66
N ASP A 230 0.41 8.90 -2.22
CA ASP A 230 1.48 9.38 -3.10
C ASP A 230 2.58 8.34 -3.42
N GLY A 231 2.38 7.12 -2.92
CA GLY A 231 3.22 5.95 -3.20
C GLY A 231 4.53 5.91 -2.45
N GLN A 232 4.80 6.86 -1.53
CA GLN A 232 6.08 6.92 -0.81
C GLN A 232 6.07 6.07 0.48
N VAL A 233 5.86 4.76 0.35
CA VAL A 233 6.06 3.83 1.49
C VAL A 233 7.51 3.97 1.98
N THR A 234 7.69 4.15 3.29
CA THR A 234 9.01 4.54 3.82
C THR A 234 10.02 3.44 3.59
N ARG A 235 11.09 3.74 2.85
CA ARG A 235 12.28 2.89 2.70
C ARG A 235 13.36 3.32 3.70
N SER A 236 14.01 2.38 4.36
CA SER A 236 15.17 2.71 5.18
C SER A 236 16.35 3.05 4.28
N VAL A 237 17.17 4.03 4.68
CA VAL A 237 18.46 4.29 4.00
C VAL A 237 19.45 3.15 4.20
N ASP A 238 19.23 2.32 5.23
CA ASP A 238 20.07 1.17 5.59
C ASP A 238 19.55 -0.16 5.00
N THR A 239 18.45 -0.15 4.25
CA THR A 239 17.98 -1.36 3.56
C THR A 239 18.89 -1.66 2.37
N GLU A 240 19.65 -2.75 2.47
CA GLU A 240 20.41 -3.32 1.34
C GLU A 240 19.50 -3.51 0.12
N HIS A 241 20.07 -3.40 -1.09
CA HIS A 241 19.32 -3.59 -2.32
C HIS A 241 18.57 -4.94 -2.30
N GLY A 242 17.24 -4.88 -2.43
CA GLY A 242 16.36 -6.05 -2.44
C GLY A 242 15.78 -6.47 -1.09
N ARG A 243 16.00 -5.72 0.01
CA ARG A 243 15.32 -5.94 1.30
C ARG A 243 14.25 -4.88 1.54
N LEU A 244 13.08 -5.34 1.98
CA LEU A 244 11.97 -4.48 2.39
C LEU A 244 12.28 -3.77 3.70
N SER A 245 11.84 -2.51 3.82
CA SER A 245 11.85 -1.78 5.08
C SER A 245 10.84 -2.39 6.08
N PRO A 246 10.87 -2.00 7.37
CA PRO A 246 9.84 -2.40 8.33
C PRO A 246 8.43 -2.01 7.89
N GLN A 247 8.25 -0.84 7.27
CA GLN A 247 6.96 -0.35 6.79
C GLN A 247 6.48 -1.11 5.54
N GLU A 248 7.38 -1.39 4.61
CA GLU A 248 7.09 -2.21 3.43
C GLU A 248 6.72 -3.64 3.84
N GLN A 249 7.48 -4.25 4.76
CA GLN A 249 7.20 -5.59 5.26
C GLN A 249 5.84 -5.65 5.96
N LYS A 250 5.53 -4.72 6.87
CA LYS A 250 4.21 -4.65 7.52
C LYS A 250 3.08 -4.49 6.51
N THR A 251 3.27 -3.66 5.49
CA THR A 251 2.28 -3.47 4.43
C THR A 251 2.05 -4.77 3.64
N VAL A 252 3.12 -5.45 3.22
CA VAL A 252 3.02 -6.76 2.55
C VAL A 252 2.32 -7.79 3.43
N ASP A 253 2.68 -7.87 4.71
CA ASP A 253 2.09 -8.81 5.65
C ASP A 253 0.58 -8.54 5.82
N ALA A 254 0.18 -7.27 5.89
CA ALA A 254 -1.22 -6.86 5.97
C ALA A 254 -2.00 -7.22 4.69
N ILE A 255 -1.43 -7.01 3.49
CA ILE A 255 -2.04 -7.43 2.21
C ILE A 255 -2.26 -8.95 2.18
N VAL A 256 -1.26 -9.71 2.63
CA VAL A 256 -1.35 -11.18 2.71
C VAL A 256 -2.45 -11.61 3.70
N GLN A 257 -2.56 -10.98 4.87
CA GLN A 257 -3.66 -11.30 5.79
C GLN A 257 -5.03 -10.91 5.21
N ALA A 258 -5.13 -9.76 4.56
CA ALA A 258 -6.36 -9.29 3.92
C ALA A 258 -6.87 -10.24 2.83
N SER A 259 -5.96 -10.98 2.14
CA SER A 259 -6.35 -11.97 1.13
C SER A 259 -7.13 -13.17 1.69
N LYS A 260 -7.22 -13.32 3.02
CA LYS A 260 -8.02 -14.34 3.71
C LYS A 260 -9.44 -13.88 4.01
N LEU A 261 -9.79 -12.66 3.62
CA LEU A 261 -11.10 -12.04 3.82
C LEU A 261 -11.72 -11.67 2.47
N PRO A 262 -13.04 -11.43 2.39
CA PRO A 262 -13.69 -10.93 1.20
C PRO A 262 -13.41 -9.42 1.00
N LEU A 263 -12.13 -9.08 0.86
CA LEU A 263 -11.62 -7.70 0.79
C LEU A 263 -10.74 -7.51 -0.45
N SER A 264 -11.15 -6.60 -1.33
CA SER A 264 -10.33 -6.07 -2.40
C SER A 264 -9.68 -4.75 -2.00
N ILE A 265 -8.45 -4.50 -2.43
CA ILE A 265 -7.71 -3.27 -2.16
C ILE A 265 -7.38 -2.61 -3.51
N VAL A 266 -7.74 -1.34 -3.65
CA VAL A 266 -7.40 -0.52 -4.81
C VAL A 266 -6.59 0.67 -4.34
N LEU A 267 -5.32 0.73 -4.75
CA LEU A 267 -4.42 1.84 -4.48
C LEU A 267 -4.44 2.84 -5.63
N VAL A 268 -4.94 4.04 -5.35
CA VAL A 268 -4.99 5.17 -6.27
C VAL A 268 -3.79 6.08 -6.05
N GLY A 269 -2.80 5.97 -6.95
CA GLY A 269 -1.56 6.73 -6.90
C GLY A 269 -1.69 8.16 -7.43
N VAL A 270 -1.59 9.15 -6.54
CA VAL A 270 -1.59 10.58 -6.86
C VAL A 270 -0.20 11.20 -6.71
N GLY A 271 0.12 12.21 -7.53
CA GLY A 271 1.45 12.83 -7.53
C GLY A 271 2.50 12.16 -8.43
N ASP A 272 3.76 12.48 -8.17
CA ASP A 272 4.91 12.21 -9.05
C ASP A 272 5.46 10.77 -8.95
N GLY A 273 5.08 10.01 -7.93
CA GLY A 273 5.74 8.74 -7.58
C GLY A 273 7.14 8.95 -6.99
N PRO A 274 8.08 7.98 -7.11
CA PRO A 274 8.02 6.80 -7.99
C PRO A 274 6.99 5.75 -7.56
N TRP A 275 6.60 4.89 -8.51
CA TRP A 275 5.53 3.89 -8.34
C TRP A 275 6.03 2.44 -8.37
N ASP A 276 7.34 2.21 -8.35
CA ASP A 276 7.92 0.88 -8.53
C ASP A 276 7.49 -0.10 -7.43
N THR A 277 7.51 0.34 -6.17
CA THR A 277 7.03 -0.46 -5.03
C THR A 277 5.55 -0.83 -5.17
N MET A 278 4.73 0.09 -5.69
CA MET A 278 3.29 -0.13 -5.80
C MET A 278 2.96 -1.15 -6.91
N LYS A 279 3.74 -1.13 -8.00
CA LYS A 279 3.69 -2.16 -9.05
C LYS A 279 4.19 -3.52 -8.56
N GLU A 280 5.17 -3.52 -7.66
CA GLU A 280 5.64 -4.78 -7.04
C GLU A 280 4.55 -5.40 -6.15
N PHE A 281 3.79 -4.59 -5.42
CA PHE A 281 2.67 -5.07 -4.61
C PHE A 281 1.48 -5.59 -5.44
N ASP A 282 1.25 -5.02 -6.63
CA ASP A 282 0.27 -5.46 -7.63
C ASP A 282 0.53 -6.92 -8.06
N ASP A 283 1.72 -7.18 -8.61
CA ASP A 283 2.00 -8.42 -9.33
C ASP A 283 2.76 -9.48 -8.51
N ASN A 284 3.49 -9.10 -7.46
CA ASN A 284 4.55 -9.92 -6.87
C ASN A 284 4.43 -10.16 -5.37
N ILE A 285 3.22 -10.42 -4.86
CA ILE A 285 3.01 -10.90 -3.48
C ILE A 285 2.67 -12.40 -3.51
N PRO A 286 3.65 -13.32 -3.41
CA PRO A 286 3.42 -14.74 -3.65
C PRO A 286 2.64 -15.47 -2.54
N ALA A 287 2.48 -14.87 -1.37
CA ALA A 287 1.87 -15.52 -0.20
C ALA A 287 0.36 -15.25 -0.05
N ARG A 288 -0.26 -14.49 -0.97
CA ARG A 288 -1.70 -14.17 -0.94
C ARG A 288 -2.55 -15.35 -1.41
N GLU A 289 -3.75 -15.54 -0.85
CA GLU A 289 -4.68 -16.62 -1.27
C GLU A 289 -5.32 -16.32 -2.64
N PHE A 290 -5.50 -15.03 -2.97
CA PHE A 290 -5.86 -14.53 -4.29
C PHE A 290 -5.28 -13.13 -4.49
N ASP A 291 -5.18 -12.71 -5.74
CA ASP A 291 -4.79 -11.36 -6.11
C ASP A 291 -5.81 -10.32 -5.64
N ASN A 292 -5.58 -9.71 -4.48
CA ASN A 292 -6.51 -8.81 -3.80
C ASN A 292 -6.07 -7.34 -3.82
N PHE A 293 -5.06 -6.97 -4.63
CA PHE A 293 -4.48 -5.64 -4.63
C PHE A 293 -4.28 -5.14 -6.06
N GLN A 294 -4.93 -4.03 -6.40
CA GLN A 294 -4.79 -3.34 -7.68
C GLN A 294 -4.12 -1.98 -7.48
N PHE A 295 -3.06 -1.67 -8.24
CA PHE A 295 -2.50 -0.32 -8.33
C PHE A 295 -3.00 0.46 -9.55
N VAL A 296 -3.43 1.72 -9.35
CA VAL A 296 -3.83 2.64 -10.42
C VAL A 296 -3.04 3.94 -10.34
N ASN A 297 -2.24 4.22 -11.36
CA ASN A 297 -1.53 5.49 -11.49
C ASN A 297 -2.47 6.61 -11.99
N PHE A 298 -3.21 7.22 -11.07
CA PHE A 298 -4.18 8.28 -11.35
C PHE A 298 -3.54 9.46 -12.08
N THR A 299 -2.38 9.92 -11.61
CA THR A 299 -1.67 11.06 -12.21
C THR A 299 -1.32 10.82 -13.67
N GLU A 300 -0.80 9.64 -13.99
CA GLU A 300 -0.47 9.28 -15.38
C GLU A 300 -1.69 9.31 -16.29
N ILE A 301 -2.84 8.81 -15.83
CA ILE A 301 -4.08 8.85 -16.60
C ILE A 301 -4.54 10.31 -16.78
N MET A 302 -4.50 11.12 -15.72
CA MET A 302 -4.96 12.51 -15.77
C MET A 302 -4.06 13.43 -16.61
N LEU A 303 -2.78 13.07 -16.79
CA LEU A 303 -1.84 13.83 -17.64
C LEU A 303 -1.98 13.54 -19.14
N LYS A 304 -2.74 12.52 -19.55
CA LYS A 304 -2.91 12.18 -20.98
C LYS A 304 -3.55 13.35 -21.75
N ASN A 305 -3.15 13.53 -23.01
CA ASN A 305 -3.74 14.56 -23.86
C ASN A 305 -5.00 14.06 -24.58
N VAL A 306 -6.05 13.80 -23.78
CA VAL A 306 -7.38 13.36 -24.25
C VAL A 306 -8.47 14.11 -23.47
N ASP A 307 -9.72 14.02 -23.91
CA ASP A 307 -10.86 14.67 -23.24
C ASP A 307 -11.00 14.21 -21.78
N GLN A 308 -11.46 15.13 -20.91
CA GLN A 308 -11.61 14.88 -19.47
C GLN A 308 -12.50 13.66 -19.18
N SER A 309 -13.63 13.54 -19.87
CA SER A 309 -14.54 12.38 -19.71
C SER A 309 -13.84 11.06 -20.01
N ARG A 310 -12.96 11.02 -21.03
CA ARG A 310 -12.20 9.80 -21.38
C ARG A 310 -11.17 9.44 -20.32
N LYS A 311 -10.56 10.43 -19.67
CA LYS A 311 -9.64 10.21 -18.53
C LYS A 311 -10.39 9.62 -17.35
N GLU A 312 -11.54 10.20 -17.01
CA GLU A 312 -12.39 9.73 -15.91
C GLU A 312 -12.86 8.29 -16.15
N THR A 313 -13.34 7.99 -17.36
CA THR A 313 -13.71 6.62 -17.75
C THR A 313 -12.51 5.67 -17.69
N GLN A 314 -11.33 6.09 -18.18
CA GLN A 314 -10.14 5.25 -18.13
C GLN A 314 -9.69 4.96 -16.70
N PHE A 315 -9.71 5.97 -15.83
CA PHE A 315 -9.36 5.81 -14.43
C PHE A 315 -10.32 4.85 -13.72
N ALA A 316 -11.62 5.06 -13.87
CA ALA A 316 -12.62 4.19 -13.27
C ALA A 316 -12.53 2.74 -13.78
N LEU A 317 -12.29 2.55 -15.08
CA LEU A 317 -12.05 1.23 -15.65
C LEU A 317 -10.81 0.56 -15.04
N SER A 318 -9.72 1.31 -14.86
CA SER A 318 -8.48 0.79 -14.28
C SER A 318 -8.66 0.43 -12.81
N ALA A 319 -9.42 1.21 -12.05
CA ALA A 319 -9.72 0.94 -10.64
C ALA A 319 -10.64 -0.28 -10.42
N LEU A 320 -11.46 -0.61 -11.41
CA LEU A 320 -12.45 -1.68 -11.33
C LEU A 320 -12.03 -2.98 -12.03
N MET A 321 -10.90 -2.98 -12.72
CA MET A 321 -10.51 -4.06 -13.64
C MET A 321 -10.47 -5.43 -12.94
N GLU A 322 -9.92 -5.47 -11.74
CA GLU A 322 -9.75 -6.72 -10.98
C GLU A 322 -10.91 -7.04 -10.03
N ILE A 323 -11.83 -6.10 -9.79
CA ILE A 323 -12.92 -6.29 -8.82
C ILE A 323 -13.82 -7.49 -9.20
N PRO A 324 -14.28 -7.67 -10.46
CA PRO A 324 -15.10 -8.84 -10.79
C PRO A 324 -14.40 -10.20 -10.58
N PRO A 325 -13.15 -10.44 -11.04
CA PRO A 325 -12.45 -11.68 -10.75
C PRO A 325 -12.09 -11.84 -9.27
N GLN A 326 -11.75 -10.76 -8.55
CA GLN A 326 -11.52 -10.78 -7.09
C GLN A 326 -12.77 -11.22 -6.34
N TYR A 327 -13.92 -10.62 -6.63
CA TYR A 327 -15.20 -11.02 -6.04
C TYR A 327 -15.53 -12.50 -6.32
N LYS A 328 -15.23 -13.00 -7.53
CA LYS A 328 -15.39 -14.44 -7.82
C LYS A 328 -14.43 -15.30 -7.01
N ALA A 329 -13.19 -14.85 -6.80
CA ALA A 329 -12.22 -15.57 -5.99
C ALA A 329 -12.72 -15.70 -4.54
N THR A 330 -13.27 -14.64 -3.94
CA THR A 330 -13.78 -14.70 -2.56
C THR A 330 -14.94 -15.69 -2.42
N MET A 331 -15.82 -15.79 -3.42
CA MET A 331 -16.86 -16.83 -3.47
C MET A 331 -16.28 -18.24 -3.64
N GLU A 332 -15.37 -18.45 -4.60
CA GLU A 332 -14.79 -19.77 -4.90
C GLU A 332 -13.90 -20.29 -3.76
N LEU A 333 -13.29 -19.41 -2.99
CA LEU A 333 -12.48 -19.73 -1.80
C LEU A 333 -13.32 -19.88 -0.51
N GLY A 334 -14.62 -19.59 -0.56
CA GLY A 334 -15.51 -19.67 0.60
C GLY A 334 -15.20 -18.62 1.67
N LEU A 335 -14.75 -17.43 1.26
CA LEU A 335 -14.43 -16.32 2.15
C LEU A 335 -15.64 -15.40 2.41
N LEU A 336 -16.61 -15.39 1.50
CA LEU A 336 -17.83 -14.59 1.63
C LEU A 336 -18.72 -15.17 2.74
N GLY A 337 -19.16 -14.32 3.67
CA GLY A 337 -19.88 -14.68 4.90
C GLY A 337 -21.36 -15.01 4.77
#